data_AF-A0A927CFS3-F1
#
_entry.id   AF-A0A927CFS3-F1
#
_cell.length_a   1.000
_cell.length_b   1.000
_cell.length_c   1.000
_cell.angle_alpha   90.00
_cell.angle_beta   90.00
_cell.angle_gamma   90.00
#
_symmetry.space_group_name_H-M   'P 1'
#
loop_
_entity.id
_entity.type
_entity.pdbx_description
1 polymer ?
#
loop_
_entity_poly.entity_id
_entity_poly.type
_entity_poly.pdbx_seq_one_letter_code
_entity_poly.pdbx_strand_id
1 'polypeptide(L)' 'MAGWLRWEYCDTDTSAKLNELGLDGWELVGVTAVDGKERFYLKRPLPSLREQITLDQRNHVLAVSEGERK' A
#
# COMPACT_ATOMS: atom_id res chain seq x y z
N MET A 1 -8.14 -21.88 9.77
CA MET A 1 -8.89 -20.66 10.14
C MET A 1 -8.83 -19.71 8.96
N ALA A 2 -9.95 -19.45 8.28
CA ALA A 2 -10.00 -18.45 7.22
C ALA A 2 -9.87 -17.08 7.89
N GLY A 3 -8.65 -16.53 7.92
CA GLY A 3 -8.43 -15.16 8.34
C GLY A 3 -9.23 -14.24 7.41
N TRP A 4 -10.04 -13.35 7.98
CA TRP A 4 -10.78 -12.38 7.17
C TRP A 4 -9.78 -11.56 6.36
N LEU A 5 -9.87 -11.61 5.03
CA LEU A 5 -9.10 -10.72 4.16
C LEU A 5 -9.54 -9.28 4.44
N ARG A 6 -8.64 -8.51 5.03
CA ARG A 6 -8.81 -7.07 5.20
C ARG A 6 -8.18 -6.38 4.00
N TRP A 7 -8.74 -5.25 3.60
CA TRP A 7 -8.31 -4.49 2.43
C TRP A 7 -7.89 -3.08 2.85
N GLU A 8 -6.87 -2.56 2.19
CA GLU A 8 -6.51 -1.14 2.20
C GLU A 8 -7.02 -0.49 0.91
N TYR A 9 -7.33 0.80 0.99
CA TYR A 9 -7.83 1.59 -0.14
C TYR A 9 -7.04 2.89 -0.24
N CYS A 10 -6.76 3.32 -1.46
CA CYS A 10 -6.21 4.64 -1.73
C CYS A 10 -6.78 5.19 -3.03
N ASP A 11 -6.61 6.49 -3.24
CA ASP A 11 -6.95 7.16 -4.48
C ASP A 11 -5.81 8.06 -4.98
N THR A 12 -5.77 8.27 -6.28
CA THR A 12 -4.86 9.24 -6.92
C THR A 12 -5.56 9.93 -8.08
N ASP A 13 -5.16 11.15 -8.38
CA ASP A 13 -5.65 11.98 -9.49
C ASP A 13 -4.67 11.99 -10.68
N THR A 14 -3.61 11.18 -10.63
CA THR A 14 -2.59 11.14 -11.68
C THR A 14 -2.31 9.71 -12.13
N SER A 15 -2.41 9.50 -13.44
CA SER A 15 -2.09 8.21 -14.07
C SER A 15 -0.60 7.87 -13.97
N ALA A 16 0.28 8.86 -13.79
CA ALA A 16 1.72 8.65 -13.65
C ALA A 16 2.09 7.80 -12.43
N LYS A 17 1.27 7.83 -11.37
CA LYS A 17 1.48 7.03 -10.15
C LYS A 17 1.03 5.58 -10.27
N LEU A 18 0.27 5.22 -11.31
CA LEU A 18 -0.30 3.88 -11.42
C LEU A 18 0.75 2.78 -11.55
N ASN A 19 1.86 3.06 -12.24
CA ASN A 19 2.95 2.10 -12.38
C ASN A 19 3.66 1.83 -11.04
N GLU A 20 3.97 2.89 -10.29
CA GLU A 20 4.58 2.79 -8.96
C GLU A 20 3.65 2.05 -7.99
N LEU A 21 2.38 2.44 -7.94
CA LEU A 21 1.38 1.80 -7.10
C LEU A 21 1.19 0.32 -7.46
N GLY A 22 1.20 -0.03 -8.75
CA GLY A 22 1.14 -1.42 -9.21
C GLY A 22 2.32 -2.25 -8.72
N LEU A 23 3.54 -1.69 -8.71
CA LEU A 23 4.73 -2.35 -8.16
C LEU A 23 4.62 -2.54 -6.64
N ASP A 24 3.97 -1.61 -5.94
CA ASP A 24 3.68 -1.67 -4.49
C ASP A 24 2.51 -2.60 -4.13
N GLY A 25 1.96 -3.31 -5.11
CA GLY A 25 0.88 -4.29 -4.93
C GLY A 25 -0.52 -3.70 -4.88
N TRP A 26 -0.70 -2.45 -5.30
CA TRP A 26 -2.03 -1.85 -5.48
C TRP A 26 -2.69 -2.29 -6.79
N GLU A 27 -3.97 -2.61 -6.71
CA GLU A 27 -4.81 -2.98 -7.84
C GLU A 27 -5.80 -1.84 -8.14
N LEU A 28 -5.82 -1.35 -9.38
CA LEU A 28 -6.82 -0.38 -9.83
C LEU A 28 -8.21 -1.03 -9.89
N VAL A 29 -9.18 -0.46 -9.17
CA VAL A 29 -10.55 -0.99 -9.07
C VAL A 29 -11.63 -0.07 -9.64
N GLY A 30 -11.31 1.21 -9.83
CA GLY A 30 -12.27 2.16 -10.38
C GLY A 30 -11.61 3.42 -10.90
N VAL A 31 -12.25 4.02 -11.89
CA VAL A 31 -11.88 5.34 -12.43
C VAL A 31 -13.15 6.17 -12.51
N THR A 32 -13.12 7.39 -11.98
CA THR A 32 -14.18 8.38 -12.18
C THR A 32 -13.60 9.59 -12.90
N ALA A 33 -14.44 10.27 -13.68
CA ALA A 33 -14.08 11.53 -14.31
C ALA A 33 -15.16 12.56 -13.98
N VAL A 34 -14.80 13.61 -13.25
CA VAL A 34 -15.68 14.72 -12.90
C VAL A 34 -15.04 16.01 -13.40
N ASP A 35 -15.77 16.78 -14.20
CA ASP A 35 -15.29 18.03 -14.81
C ASP A 35 -13.93 17.87 -15.54
N GLY A 36 -13.76 16.74 -16.24
CA GLY A 36 -12.53 16.40 -16.98
C GLY A 36 -11.33 16.02 -16.10
N LYS A 37 -11.52 15.89 -14.78
CA LYS A 37 -10.49 15.40 -13.85
C LYS A 37 -10.73 13.94 -13.52
N GLU A 38 -9.75 13.10 -13.86
CA GLU A 38 -9.77 11.69 -13.52
C GLU A 38 -9.38 11.45 -12.06
N ARG A 39 -10.02 10.49 -11.43
CA ARG A 39 -9.63 9.95 -10.14
C ARG A 39 -9.61 8.43 -10.21
N PHE A 40 -8.50 7.86 -9.78
CA PHE A 40 -8.20 6.45 -9.79
C PHE A 40 -8.33 5.91 -8.36
N TYR A 41 -9.12 4.85 -8.18
CA TYR A 41 -9.32 4.19 -6.90
C TYR A 41 -8.65 2.83 -6.93
N LEU A 42 -7.85 2.55 -5.91
CA LEU A 42 -7.07 1.32 -5.81
C LEU A 42 -7.32 0.61 -4.48
N LYS A 43 -7.08 -0.70 -4.48
CA LYS A 43 -7.09 -1.51 -3.26
C LYS A 43 -5.86 -2.41 -3.21
N ARG A 44 -5.52 -2.89 -2.02
CA ARG A 44 -4.62 -4.03 -1.86
C ARG A 44 -4.96 -4.85 -0.63
N PRO A 45 -4.58 -6.14 -0.57
CA PRO A 45 -4.73 -6.93 0.63
C PRO A 45 -3.91 -6.32 1.78
N LEU A 46 -4.55 -6.10 2.93
CA LEU A 46 -3.82 -5.75 4.15
C LEU A 46 -3.04 -6.99 4.62
N PRO A 47 -1.76 -6.86 5.00
CA PRO A 47 -1.00 -7.99 5.54
C PRO A 47 -1.73 -8.61 6.74
N SER A 48 -1.61 -9.92 6.91
CA SER A 48 -2.16 -10.60 8.09
C SER A 48 -1.56 -10.04 9.37
N LEU A 49 -2.21 -10.22 10.52
CA LEU A 49 -1.67 -9.73 11.81
C LEU A 49 -0.24 -10.24 12.07
N ARG A 50 0.05 -11.49 11.68
CA ARG A 50 1.39 -12.07 11.80
C ARG A 50 2.40 -11.36 10.90
N GLU A 51 2.03 -11.06 9.67
CA GLU A 51 2.89 -10.33 8.73
C GLU A 51 3.11 -8.89 9.18
N GLN A 52 2.07 -8.21 9.69
CA GLN A 52 2.19 -6.87 10.28
C GLN A 52 3.24 -6.87 11.40
N ILE A 53 3.13 -7.80 12.36
CA ILE A 53 4.11 -7.92 13.46
C ILE A 53 5.53 -8.15 12.91
N THR A 54 5.67 -8.99 11.88
CA THR A 54 6.98 -9.29 11.28
C THR A 54 7.58 -8.08 10.58
N LEU A 55 6.76 -7.32 9.84
CA LEU A 55 7.16 -6.09 9.18
C LEU A 55 7.58 -5.03 10.20
N ASP A 56 6.81 -4.86 11.28
CA ASP A 56 7.13 -3.93 12.37
C ASP A 56 8.46 -4.28 13.04
N GLN A 57 8.68 -5.56 13.35
CA GLN A 57 9.95 -6.04 13.92
C GLN A 57 11.13 -5.77 12.98
N ARG A 58 10.97 -6.06 11.67
CA ARG A 58 12.00 -5.78 10.67
C ARG A 58 12.32 -4.30 10.61
N ASN A 59 11.30 -3.44 10.55
CA ASN A 59 11.46 -1.99 10.48
C ASN A 59 12.18 -1.44 11.73
N HIS A 60 11.86 -1.99 12.92
CA HIS A 60 12.57 -1.62 14.14
C HIS A 60 14.06 -1.96 14.08
N VAL A 61 14.41 -3.17 13.63
CA VAL A 61 15.82 -3.58 13.48
C VAL A 61 16.55 -2.71 12.47
N LEU A 62 15.93 -2.42 11.32
CA LEU A 62 16.52 -1.56 10.30
C LEU A 62 16.79 -0.15 10.85
N ALA A 63 15.81 0.45 11.53
CA ALA A 63 15.95 1.77 12.14
C ALA A 63 17.08 1.82 13.20
N VAL A 64 17.24 0.77 14.01
CA VAL A 64 18.36 0.67 14.97
C VAL A 64 19.70 0.58 14.24
N SER A 65 19.79 -0.26 13.21
CA SER A 65 21.03 -0.44 12.44
C SER A 65 21.48 0.80 11.67
N GLU A 66 20.55 1.67 11.26
CA GLU A 66 20.86 2.96 10.64
C GLU A 66 21.30 4.02 11.67
N GLY A 67 20.83 3.90 12.92
CA GLY A 67 21.26 4.74 14.04
C GLY A 67 22.67 4.44 14.54
N GLU A 68 23.10 3.17 14.48
CA GLU A 68 24.46 2.75 14.89
C GLU A 68 25.56 3.07 13.85
N ARG A 69 25.18 3.47 12.64
CA ARG A 69 26.09 3.82 11.54
C ARG A 69 26.42 5.31 11.43
N LYS A 70 25.93 6.15 12.35
CA LYS A 70 26.24 7.58 12.48
C LYS A 70 27.11 7.83 13.69
#